data_AF-A0A0F9MN82-F1
#
_entry.id   AF-A0A0F9MN82-F1
#
_cell.length_a   1.000
_cell.length_b   1.000
_cell.length_c   1.000
_cell.angle_alpha   90.00
_cell.angle_beta   90.00
_cell.angle_gamma   90.00
#
_symmetry.space_group_name_H-M   'P 1'
#
loop_
_entity.id
_entity.type
_entity.pdbx_description
1 polymer ?
#
loop_
_entity_poly.entity_id
_entity_poly.type
_entity_poly.pdbx_seq_one_letter_code
_entity_poly.pdbx_strand_id
1 'polypeptide(L)'
;MNKREQEYAMERIQNIARRKVSAIQDAMPVTKAKKINYKRAVALIKQGKIVLKPRYPNRELYYADDFEDIFDVKGHHEYNGKDTYNQALCDKKTAPIYNESRRIQDQIMLGDATEALKLIEKFAKM
;
A
#
# COMPACT_ATOMS: atom_id res chain seq x y z
N MET A 1 -2.18 33.43 -13.44
CA MET A 1 -3.11 32.46 -12.82
C MET A 1 -3.84 33.16 -11.68
N ASN A 2 -5.16 33.02 -11.55
CA ASN A 2 -5.90 33.52 -10.40
C ASN A 2 -5.86 32.53 -9.22
N LYS A 3 -6.16 32.98 -8.00
CA LYS A 3 -6.05 32.17 -6.78
C LYS A 3 -6.79 30.81 -6.86
N ARG A 4 -7.99 30.78 -7.45
CA ARG A 4 -8.78 29.55 -7.60
C ARG A 4 -8.11 28.56 -8.56
N GLU A 5 -7.53 29.06 -9.64
CA GLU A 5 -6.77 28.24 -10.58
C GLU A 5 -5.51 27.66 -9.93
N GLN A 6 -4.82 28.43 -9.07
CA GLN A 6 -3.67 27.91 -8.32
C GLN A 6 -4.10 26.81 -7.35
N GLU A 7 -5.18 27.03 -6.58
CA GLU A 7 -5.73 26.04 -5.65
C GLU A 7 -6.10 24.73 -6.36
N TYR A 8 -6.80 24.83 -7.50
CA TYR A 8 -7.14 23.67 -8.31
C TYR A 8 -5.90 22.94 -8.85
N ALA A 9 -4.92 23.68 -9.36
CA ALA A 9 -3.66 23.11 -9.86
C ALA A 9 -2.89 22.38 -8.75
N MET A 10 -2.83 22.96 -7.54
CA MET A 10 -2.22 22.36 -6.35
C MET A 10 -2.91 21.06 -5.94
N GLU A 11 -4.24 21.05 -5.90
CA GLU A 11 -5.00 19.85 -5.55
C GLU A 11 -4.77 18.75 -6.59
N ARG A 12 -4.78 19.10 -7.87
CA ARG A 12 -4.56 18.17 -8.97
C ARG A 12 -3.19 17.50 -8.90
N ILE A 13 -2.12 18.27 -8.67
CA ILE A 13 -0.76 17.70 -8.58
C ILE A 13 -0.61 16.79 -7.34
N GLN A 14 -1.22 17.16 -6.21
CA GLN A 14 -1.21 16.33 -5.01
C GLN A 14 -1.96 15.02 -5.22
N ASN A 15 -3.12 15.05 -5.88
CA ASN A 15 -3.90 13.85 -6.19
C ASN A 15 -3.15 12.91 -7.15
N ILE A 16 -2.46 13.45 -8.17
CA ILE A 16 -1.62 12.64 -9.07
C ILE A 16 -0.46 12.00 -8.30
N ALA A 17 0.25 12.78 -7.48
CA ALA A 17 1.36 12.28 -6.68
C ALA A 17 0.90 11.15 -5.73
N ARG A 18 -0.22 11.35 -5.02
CA ARG A 18 -0.81 10.35 -4.12
C ARG A 18 -1.13 9.05 -4.86
N ARG A 19 -1.76 9.13 -6.04
CA ARG A 19 -2.08 7.95 -6.85
C ARG A 19 -0.84 7.17 -7.26
N LYS A 20 0.20 7.86 -7.73
CA LYS A 20 1.47 7.21 -8.13
C LYS A 20 2.18 6.57 -6.94
N VAL A 21 2.20 7.25 -5.79
CA VAL A 21 2.78 6.70 -4.55
C VAL A 21 2.01 5.44 -4.12
N SER A 22 0.67 5.49 -4.12
CA SER A 22 -0.16 4.32 -3.79
C SER A 22 0.17 3.14 -4.71
N ALA A 23 0.24 3.37 -6.02
CA ALA A 23 0.57 2.31 -6.98
C ALA A 23 1.95 1.68 -6.71
N ILE A 24 2.94 2.47 -6.29
CA ILE A 24 4.25 1.92 -5.87
C ILE A 24 4.10 1.09 -4.61
N GLN A 25 3.40 1.60 -3.59
CA GLN A 25 3.19 0.92 -2.31
C GLN A 25 2.45 -0.41 -2.51
N ASP A 26 1.42 -0.42 -3.35
CA ASP A 26 0.64 -1.61 -3.70
C ASP A 26 1.48 -2.65 -4.46
N ALA A 27 2.46 -2.21 -5.24
CA ALA A 27 3.40 -3.07 -5.96
C ALA A 27 4.60 -3.53 -5.10
N MET A 28 4.75 -3.04 -3.86
CA MET A 28 5.88 -3.43 -3.02
C MET A 28 5.73 -4.87 -2.52
N PRO A 29 6.79 -5.69 -2.59
CA PRO A 29 6.77 -7.02 -2.00
C PRO A 29 6.57 -6.94 -0.49
N VAL A 30 5.55 -7.62 -0.01
CA VAL A 30 5.21 -7.70 1.41
C VAL A 30 6.22 -8.59 2.13
N THR A 31 6.95 -8.03 3.10
CA THR A 31 7.92 -8.74 3.95
C THR A 31 7.25 -9.44 5.13
N LYS A 32 6.14 -8.88 5.61
CA LYS A 32 5.28 -9.50 6.63
C LYS A 32 3.83 -9.23 6.25
N ALA A 33 3.12 -10.29 5.89
CA ALA A 33 1.73 -10.20 5.50
C ALA A 33 0.82 -10.14 6.73
N LYS A 34 -0.19 -9.29 6.65
CA LYS A 34 -1.28 -9.16 7.61
C LYS A 34 -2.05 -10.48 7.73
N LYS A 35 -2.33 -11.10 6.58
CA LYS A 35 -2.98 -12.41 6.49
C LYS A 35 -1.95 -13.43 6.05
N ILE A 36 -1.93 -14.60 6.67
CA ILE A 36 -1.18 -15.70 6.11
C ILE A 36 -1.85 -16.12 4.80
N ASN A 37 -1.06 -16.54 3.81
CA ASN A 37 -1.61 -17.29 2.69
C ASN A 37 -1.58 -18.80 2.99
N TYR A 38 -2.42 -19.58 2.33
CA TYR A 38 -2.52 -21.03 2.57
C TYR A 38 -1.20 -21.76 2.39
N LYS A 39 -0.37 -21.37 1.42
CA LYS A 39 0.94 -21.99 1.19
C LYS A 39 1.86 -21.83 2.41
N ARG A 40 1.86 -20.65 3.03
CA ARG A 40 2.62 -20.36 4.24
C ARG A 40 1.97 -21.01 5.47
N ALA A 41 0.65 -21.06 5.53
CA ALA A 41 -0.09 -21.76 6.59
C ALA A 41 0.29 -23.24 6.65
N VAL A 42 0.23 -23.93 5.51
CA VAL A 42 0.61 -25.35 5.39
C VAL A 42 2.06 -25.56 5.82
N ALA A 43 2.98 -24.68 5.44
CA ALA A 43 4.38 -24.78 5.87
C ALA A 43 4.54 -24.64 7.39
N LEU A 44 3.78 -23.74 8.04
CA LEU A 44 3.83 -23.55 9.49
C LEU A 44 3.13 -24.70 10.25
N ILE A 45 2.06 -25.27 9.71
CA ILE A 45 1.41 -26.48 10.24
C ILE A 45 2.41 -27.66 10.23
N LYS A 46 3.09 -27.87 9.10
CA LYS A 46 4.14 -28.92 8.98
C LYS A 46 5.30 -28.72 9.95
N GLN A 47 5.58 -27.48 10.34
CA GLN A 47 6.60 -27.12 11.33
C GLN A 47 6.09 -27.19 12.79
N GLY A 48 4.81 -27.53 13.01
CA GLY A 48 4.20 -27.55 14.34
C GLY A 48 3.99 -26.15 14.96
N LYS A 49 4.09 -25.08 14.17
CA LYS A 49 3.93 -23.69 14.66
C LYS A 49 2.48 -23.22 14.67
N ILE A 50 1.67 -23.75 13.75
CA ILE A 50 0.21 -23.64 13.78
C ILE A 50 -0.32 -25.01 14.20
N VAL A 51 -1.11 -25.04 15.27
CA VAL A 51 -1.66 -26.26 15.86
C VAL A 51 -3.17 -26.25 15.82
N LEU A 52 -3.80 -27.43 15.90
CA LEU A 52 -5.24 -27.52 16.07
C LEU A 52 -5.64 -26.97 17.45
N LYS A 53 -6.71 -26.17 17.50
CA LYS A 53 -7.25 -25.69 18.77
C LYS A 53 -7.83 -26.87 19.56
N PRO A 54 -7.51 -27.01 20.86
CA PRO A 54 -7.88 -28.18 21.66
C PRO A 54 -9.39 -28.31 21.91
N ARG A 55 -10.19 -27.24 21.68
CA ARG A 55 -11.65 -27.26 21.85
C ARG A 55 -12.42 -27.99 20.75
N TYR A 56 -11.76 -28.40 19.66
CA TYR A 56 -12.42 -28.99 18.50
C TYR A 56 -11.65 -30.20 17.93
N PRO A 57 -11.47 -31.28 18.70
CA PRO A 57 -10.66 -32.43 18.26
C PRO A 57 -11.18 -33.12 16.99
N ASN A 58 -12.49 -32.99 16.68
CA ASN A 58 -13.16 -33.70 15.58
C ASN A 58 -13.90 -32.76 14.61
N ARG A 59 -13.57 -31.46 14.56
CA ARG A 59 -14.24 -30.55 13.62
C ARG A 59 -13.60 -30.70 12.24
N GLU A 60 -14.39 -31.13 11.27
CA GLU A 60 -14.02 -31.12 9.86
C GLU A 60 -14.07 -29.67 9.33
N LEU A 61 -13.21 -29.35 8.35
CA LEU A 61 -13.31 -28.09 7.61
C LEU A 61 -14.48 -28.23 6.63
N TYR A 62 -15.62 -27.60 6.94
CA TYR A 62 -16.76 -27.59 6.02
C TYR A 62 -16.60 -26.48 4.98
N TYR A 63 -15.98 -25.37 5.38
CA TYR A 63 -15.72 -24.23 4.53
C TYR A 63 -14.27 -23.73 4.65
N ALA A 64 -13.81 -22.97 3.66
CA ALA A 64 -12.43 -22.46 3.63
C ALA A 64 -12.17 -21.40 4.72
N ASP A 65 -13.21 -20.70 5.17
CA ASP A 65 -13.18 -19.72 6.26
C ASP A 65 -13.18 -20.35 7.66
N ASP A 66 -13.48 -21.65 7.80
CA ASP A 66 -13.33 -22.40 9.07
C ASP A 66 -11.85 -22.59 9.47
N PHE A 67 -10.88 -22.25 8.61
CA PHE A 67 -9.46 -22.46 8.87
C PHE A 67 -8.99 -21.81 10.17
N GLU A 68 -9.36 -20.54 10.39
CA GLU A 68 -8.96 -19.79 11.59
C GLU A 68 -9.77 -20.17 12.83
N ASP A 69 -10.90 -20.85 12.64
CA ASP A 69 -11.74 -21.41 13.69
C ASP A 69 -11.12 -22.68 14.29
N ILE A 70 -10.50 -23.49 13.45
CA ILE A 70 -9.95 -24.81 13.80
C ILE A 70 -8.46 -24.74 14.17
N PHE A 71 -7.68 -23.90 13.48
CA PHE A 71 -6.24 -23.76 13.74
C PHE A 71 -5.92 -22.53 14.58
N ASP A 72 -4.98 -22.68 15.52
CA ASP A 72 -4.41 -21.56 16.25
C ASP A 72 -3.38 -20.83 15.38
N VAL A 73 -3.87 -19.80 14.69
CA VAL A 73 -3.07 -18.91 13.85
C VAL A 73 -2.63 -17.64 14.58
N LYS A 74 -2.83 -17.59 15.91
CA LYS A 74 -2.47 -16.43 16.73
C LYS A 74 -0.96 -16.20 16.67
N GLY A 75 -0.56 -14.99 16.28
CA GLY A 75 0.85 -14.63 16.03
C GLY A 75 1.32 -14.85 14.59
N HIS A 76 0.48 -15.42 13.74
CA HIS A 76 0.72 -15.59 12.30
C HIS A 76 -0.27 -14.82 11.42
N HIS A 77 -1.42 -14.42 11.99
CA HIS A 77 -2.35 -13.44 11.44
C HIS A 77 -2.33 -12.17 12.30
N GLU A 78 -2.33 -11.02 11.63
CA GLU A 78 -2.58 -9.73 12.25
C GLU A 78 -3.96 -9.21 11.82
N TYR A 79 -5.01 -9.58 12.53
CA TYR A 79 -6.39 -9.19 12.22
C TYR A 79 -6.57 -7.67 12.00
N ASN A 80 -5.85 -6.87 12.79
CA ASN A 80 -5.85 -5.41 12.72
C ASN A 80 -4.54 -4.82 12.19
N GLY A 81 -3.62 -5.67 11.72
CA GLY A 81 -2.33 -5.23 11.19
C GLY A 81 -2.44 -4.58 9.82
N LYS A 82 -1.29 -4.11 9.32
CA LYS A 82 -1.08 -3.70 7.94
C LYS A 82 0.05 -4.54 7.37
N ASP A 83 -0.01 -4.85 6.07
CA ASP A 83 1.12 -5.47 5.39
C ASP A 83 2.35 -4.58 5.56
N THR A 84 3.48 -5.18 5.93
CA THR A 84 4.75 -4.46 6.01
C THR A 84 5.58 -4.80 4.77
N TYR A 85 6.29 -3.80 4.26
CA TYR A 85 7.28 -3.95 3.20
C TYR A 85 8.56 -3.19 3.58
N ASN A 86 9.60 -3.31 2.77
CA ASN A 86 10.82 -2.53 2.96
C ASN A 86 10.54 -1.03 2.73
N GLN A 87 10.32 -0.30 3.83
CA GLN A 87 9.98 1.12 3.79
C GLN A 87 11.08 1.95 3.12
N ALA A 88 12.36 1.70 3.42
CA ALA A 88 13.47 2.44 2.83
C ALA A 88 13.52 2.29 1.30
N LEU A 89 13.24 1.09 0.78
CA LEU A 89 13.13 0.87 -0.67
C LEU A 89 11.90 1.57 -1.25
N CYS A 90 10.77 1.54 -0.55
CA CYS A 90 9.57 2.28 -0.96
C CYS A 90 9.86 3.78 -1.03
N ASP A 91 10.47 4.36 0.01
CA ASP A 91 10.84 5.78 0.08
C ASP A 91 11.78 6.16 -1.05
N LYS A 92 12.76 5.31 -1.36
CA LYS A 92 13.65 5.52 -2.51
C LYS A 92 12.89 5.57 -3.85
N LYS A 93 11.85 4.74 -4.01
CA LYS A 93 11.01 4.71 -5.23
C LYS A 93 10.01 5.87 -5.29
N THR A 94 9.52 6.36 -4.15
CA THR A 94 8.53 7.45 -4.09
C THR A 94 9.17 8.83 -4.06
N ALA A 95 10.42 8.95 -3.60
CA ALA A 95 11.15 10.22 -3.52
C ALA A 95 11.16 11.02 -4.84
N PRO A 96 11.39 10.43 -6.03
CA PRO A 96 11.32 11.17 -7.29
C PRO A 96 9.95 11.80 -7.55
N ILE A 97 8.86 11.11 -7.19
CA ILE A 97 7.48 11.61 -7.36
C ILE A 97 7.25 12.79 -6.42
N TYR A 98 7.70 12.71 -5.17
CA TYR A 98 7.56 13.80 -4.21
C TYR A 98 8.39 15.03 -4.62
N ASN A 99 9.62 14.82 -5.06
CA ASN A 99 10.49 15.91 -5.50
C ASN A 99 9.92 16.62 -6.72
N GLU A 100 9.44 15.87 -7.71
CA GLU A 100 8.84 16.45 -8.90
C GLU A 100 7.50 17.13 -8.58
N SER A 101 6.68 16.53 -7.72
CA SER A 101 5.44 17.17 -7.24
C SER A 101 5.72 18.51 -6.57
N ARG A 102 6.72 18.61 -5.70
CA ARG A 102 7.14 19.88 -5.06
C ARG A 102 7.62 20.90 -6.09
N ARG A 103 8.48 20.48 -7.02
CA ARG A 103 8.97 21.36 -8.10
C ARG A 103 7.81 21.98 -8.89
N ILE A 104 6.79 21.20 -9.19
CA ILE A 104 5.60 21.68 -9.92
C ILE A 104 4.75 22.61 -9.05
N GLN A 105 4.60 22.32 -7.76
CA GLN A 105 3.93 23.21 -6.80
C GLN A 105 4.60 24.58 -6.73
N ASP A 106 5.94 24.62 -6.72
CA ASP A 106 6.68 25.89 -6.75
C ASP A 106 6.38 26.69 -8.03
N GLN A 107 6.32 26.02 -9.18
CA GLN A 107 5.96 26.68 -10.45
C GLN A 107 4.52 27.20 -10.47
N ILE A 108 3.58 26.47 -9.87
CA ILE A 108 2.19 26.93 -9.70
C ILE A 108 2.16 28.21 -8.86
N MET A 109 2.97 28.29 -7.80
CA MET A 109 3.05 29.46 -6.93
C MET A 109 3.67 30.68 -7.62
N LEU A 110 4.63 30.47 -8.54
CA LEU A 110 5.24 31.55 -9.35
C LEU A 110 4.27 32.19 -10.36
N GLY A 111 3.10 31.57 -10.62
CA GLY A 111 1.98 32.21 -11.29
C GLY A 111 1.91 32.07 -12.81
N ASP A 112 2.88 31.40 -13.44
CA ASP A 112 2.83 31.03 -14.87
C ASP A 112 1.87 29.85 -15.07
N ALA A 113 0.64 30.17 -15.49
CA ALA A 113 -0.42 29.19 -15.66
C ALA A 113 -0.13 28.19 -16.79
N THR A 114 0.45 28.66 -17.90
CA THR A 114 0.67 27.82 -19.09
C THR A 114 1.77 26.81 -18.83
N GLU A 115 2.86 27.25 -18.19
CA GLU A 115 3.96 26.35 -17.86
C GLU A 115 3.56 25.37 -16.75
N ALA A 116 2.84 25.83 -15.72
CA ALA A 116 2.33 24.95 -14.66
C ALA A 116 1.41 23.84 -15.20
N LEU A 117 0.48 24.17 -16.11
CA LEU A 117 -0.43 23.17 -16.71
C LEU A 117 0.32 22.13 -17.54
N LYS A 118 1.29 22.54 -18.37
CA LYS A 118 2.15 21.62 -19.13
C LYS A 118 2.90 20.66 -18.21
N LEU A 119 3.43 21.17 -17.10
CA LEU A 119 4.14 20.36 -16.12
C LEU A 119 3.21 19.33 -15.43
N ILE A 120 2.00 19.74 -15.06
CA ILE A 120 0.99 18.84 -14.49
C ILE A 120 0.63 17.72 -15.49
N GLU A 121 0.42 18.06 -16.76
CA GLU A 121 0.10 17.07 -17.80
C GLU A 121 1.25 16.09 -18.05
N LYS A 122 2.48 16.60 -18.12
CA LYS A 122 3.68 15.76 -18.26
C LYS A 122 3.82 14.81 -17.08
N PHE A 123 3.61 15.32 -15.86
CA PHE A 123 3.67 14.52 -14.65
C PHE A 123 2.58 13.45 -14.60
N ALA A 124 1.37 13.73 -15.10
CA ALA A 124 0.29 12.75 -15.18
C ALA A 124 0.59 11.58 -16.12
N LYS A 125 1.35 11.80 -17.20
CA LYS A 125 1.68 10.81 -18.23
C LYS A 125 2.89 9.93 -17.92
N MET A 126 3.79 10.40 -17.06
CA MET A 126 4.94 9.63 -16.56
C MET A 126 4.48 8.39 -15.76
#